data_AF-A0A3N1URK0-F1
#
_entry.id   AF-A0A3N1URK0-F1
#
_cell.length_a   1.000
_cell.length_b   1.000
_cell.length_c   1.000
_cell.angle_alpha   90.00
_cell.angle_beta   90.00
_cell.angle_gamma   90.00
#
_symmetry.space_group_name_H-M   'P 1'
#
loop_
_entity.id
_entity.type
_entity.pdbx_description
1 polymer ?
#
loop_
_entity_poly.entity_id
_entity_poly.type
_entity_poly.pdbx_seq_one_letter_code
_entity_poly.pdbx_strand_id
1 'polypeptide(L)'
;MKSIRQIRIDGQTVGVVGLDEALQELADSLKGQPREAVEEVLLERLAKDNYIPSGARNAYGKALYREWQRFVGEAVQDEPEQAPSILVVGPGCAQCDALEKTVMEILSEEKLAVNVDHVRDPVAIGEMGILGVPALVVKGRVVFSGRVPLRAELKKLLLQALKDVQ
;
A
#
# COMPACT_ATOMS: atom_id res chain seq x y z
N MET A 1 -35.30 -3.01 6.16
CA MET A 1 -34.35 -3.61 7.12
C MET A 1 -32.98 -3.46 6.49
N LYS A 2 -32.01 -2.86 7.18
CA LYS A 2 -30.69 -2.61 6.59
C LYS A 2 -29.87 -3.91 6.58
N SER A 3 -29.18 -4.17 5.48
CA SER A 3 -28.25 -5.29 5.34
C SER A 3 -27.06 -5.15 6.30
N ILE A 4 -26.39 -6.25 6.62
CA ILE A 4 -25.12 -6.23 7.37
C ILE A 4 -24.07 -6.90 6.50
N ARG A 5 -23.03 -6.15 6.13
CA ARG A 5 -21.90 -6.66 5.34
C ARG A 5 -20.65 -6.67 6.18
N GLN A 6 -19.87 -7.75 6.11
CA GLN A 6 -18.59 -7.85 6.80
C GLN A 6 -17.47 -7.30 5.92
N ILE A 7 -16.66 -6.40 6.47
CA ILE A 7 -15.51 -5.80 5.80
C ILE A 7 -14.28 -5.88 6.68
N ARG A 8 -13.10 -5.78 6.07
CA ARG A 8 -11.81 -5.86 6.79
C ARG A 8 -11.25 -4.47 7.03
N ILE A 9 -10.99 -4.15 8.30
CA ILE A 9 -10.48 -2.85 8.76
C ILE A 9 -9.30 -3.11 9.68
N ASP A 10 -8.10 -2.65 9.34
CA ASP A 10 -6.85 -2.87 10.12
C ASP A 10 -6.67 -4.32 10.63
N GLY A 11 -6.97 -5.30 9.77
CA GLY A 11 -6.82 -6.71 10.10
C GLY A 11 -7.98 -7.33 10.91
N GLN A 12 -8.96 -6.55 11.34
CA GLN A 12 -10.16 -7.02 12.02
C GLN A 12 -11.35 -7.10 11.05
N THR A 13 -12.21 -8.11 11.23
CA THR A 13 -13.48 -8.23 10.49
C THR A 13 -14.57 -7.51 11.25
N VAL A 14 -15.18 -6.50 10.62
CA VAL A 14 -16.23 -5.67 11.20
C VAL A 14 -17.50 -5.79 10.38
N GLY A 15 -18.64 -5.99 11.04
CA GLY A 15 -19.95 -5.92 10.41
C GLY A 15 -20.44 -4.48 10.31
N VAL A 16 -20.67 -4.01 9.09
CA VAL A 16 -21.19 -2.67 8.82
C VAL A 16 -22.65 -2.79 8.38
N VAL A 17 -23.54 -2.14 9.14
CA VAL A 17 -24.97 -2.07 8.88
C VAL A 17 -25.25 -1.04 7.79
N GLY A 18 -26.02 -1.40 6.77
CA GLY A 18 -26.47 -0.49 5.72
C GLY A 18 -25.44 -0.19 4.64
N LEU A 19 -24.35 -0.97 4.55
CA LEU A 19 -23.27 -0.74 3.60
C LEU A 19 -23.76 -0.86 2.15
N ASP A 20 -24.49 -1.92 1.82
CA ASP A 20 -24.98 -2.18 0.47
C ASP A 20 -25.90 -1.04 -0.01
N GLU A 21 -26.77 -0.59 0.89
CA GLU A 21 -27.69 0.51 0.65
C GLU A 21 -26.96 1.84 0.45
N ALA A 22 -25.95 2.13 1.28
CA ALA A 22 -25.14 3.33 1.13
C ALA A 22 -24.37 3.32 -0.19
N LEU A 23 -23.82 2.17 -0.61
CA LEU A 23 -23.12 2.02 -1.88
C LEU A 23 -24.07 2.19 -3.07
N GLN A 24 -25.25 1.56 -3.04
CA GLN A 24 -26.27 1.74 -4.08
C GLN A 24 -26.75 3.19 -4.19
N GLU A 25 -26.94 3.88 -3.05
CA GLU A 25 -27.40 5.26 -2.98
C GLU A 25 -26.35 6.25 -3.51
N LEU A 26 -25.06 6.01 -3.22
CA LEU A 26 -23.99 6.98 -3.44
C LEU A 26 -23.07 6.65 -4.63
N ALA A 27 -23.18 5.46 -5.21
CA ALA A 27 -22.30 5.01 -6.29
C ALA A 27 -22.19 6.01 -7.44
N ASP A 28 -23.32 6.50 -7.94
CA ASP A 28 -23.33 7.40 -9.10
C ASP A 28 -22.92 8.84 -8.75
N SER A 29 -23.22 9.32 -7.55
CA SER A 29 -22.86 10.68 -7.11
C SER A 29 -21.39 10.82 -6.76
N LEU A 30 -20.74 9.72 -6.37
CA LEU A 30 -19.33 9.68 -5.99
C LEU A 30 -18.39 9.37 -7.16
N LYS A 31 -18.91 8.98 -8.34
CA LYS A 31 -18.07 8.75 -9.53
C LYS A 31 -17.30 10.01 -9.90
N GLY A 32 -15.99 9.86 -10.10
CA GLY A 32 -15.08 10.95 -10.47
C GLY A 32 -14.74 11.92 -9.33
N GLN A 33 -15.22 11.69 -8.11
CA GLN A 33 -14.79 12.45 -6.93
C GLN A 33 -13.40 12.01 -6.47
N PRO A 34 -12.61 12.91 -5.84
CA PRO A 34 -11.34 12.52 -5.23
C PRO A 34 -11.57 11.53 -4.09
N ARG A 35 -10.61 10.64 -3.88
CA ARG A 35 -10.67 9.54 -2.90
C ARG A 35 -11.10 10.02 -1.52
N GLU A 36 -10.49 11.07 -1.00
CA GLU A 36 -10.75 11.61 0.33
C GLU A 36 -12.22 12.03 0.48
N ALA A 37 -12.82 12.60 -0.57
CA ALA A 37 -14.23 12.99 -0.56
C ALA A 37 -15.15 11.75 -0.57
N VAL A 38 -14.81 10.71 -1.34
CA VAL A 38 -15.56 9.44 -1.32
C VAL A 38 -15.51 8.80 0.07
N GLU A 39 -14.31 8.74 0.67
CA GLU A 39 -14.12 8.21 2.03
C GLU A 39 -14.96 8.98 3.06
N GLU A 40 -14.92 10.32 3.03
CA GLU A 40 -15.64 11.18 3.96
C GLU A 40 -17.16 11.02 3.84
N VAL A 41 -17.71 11.05 2.62
CA VAL A 41 -19.16 10.91 2.40
C VAL A 41 -19.66 9.53 2.86
N LEU A 42 -18.93 8.45 2.56
CA LEU A 42 -19.29 7.10 3.01
C LEU A 42 -19.22 6.98 4.53
N LEU A 43 -18.17 7.53 5.15
CA LEU A 43 -18.03 7.57 6.61
C LEU A 43 -19.18 8.30 7.28
N GLU A 44 -19.54 9.49 6.80
CA GLU A 44 -20.67 10.27 7.34
C GLU A 44 -21.99 9.53 7.16
N ARG A 45 -22.20 8.92 6.00
CA ARG A 45 -23.43 8.18 5.70
C ARG A 45 -23.62 6.97 6.61
N LEU A 46 -22.54 6.22 6.87
CA LEU A 46 -22.58 4.97 7.63
C LEU A 46 -22.41 5.17 9.14
N ALA A 47 -21.76 6.25 9.59
CA ALA A 47 -21.67 6.60 11.01
C ALA A 47 -23.04 6.89 11.65
N LYS A 48 -24.07 7.19 10.85
CA LYS A 48 -25.45 7.38 11.34
C LYS A 48 -26.04 6.11 11.95
N ASP A 49 -25.60 4.94 11.48
CA ASP A 49 -26.14 3.64 11.87
C ASP A 49 -25.09 2.73 12.53
N ASN A 50 -23.82 3.15 12.56
CA ASN A 50 -22.68 2.34 13.01
C ASN A 50 -21.77 3.13 13.95
N TYR A 51 -21.18 2.45 14.92
CA TYR A 51 -20.14 3.03 15.75
C TYR A 51 -18.80 3.04 15.00
N ILE A 52 -18.31 4.23 14.66
CA ILE A 52 -16.98 4.42 14.05
C ILE A 52 -16.13 5.26 15.02
N PRO A 53 -15.15 4.66 15.71
CA PRO A 53 -14.31 5.40 16.65
C PRO A 53 -13.45 6.42 15.91
N SER A 54 -13.30 7.63 16.50
CA SER A 54 -12.56 8.75 15.89
C SER A 54 -11.13 8.37 15.49
N GLY A 55 -10.43 7.62 16.34
CA GLY A 55 -9.06 7.13 16.08
C GLY A 55 -8.94 6.11 14.95
N ALA A 56 -10.05 5.46 14.53
CA ALA A 56 -10.05 4.51 13.42
C ALA A 56 -10.74 5.05 12.16
N ARG A 57 -11.18 6.31 12.14
CA ARG A 57 -11.92 6.87 10.98
C ARG A 57 -11.15 6.73 9.68
N ASN A 58 -9.83 6.94 9.70
CA ASN A 58 -9.00 6.78 8.50
C ASN A 58 -9.03 5.32 7.99
N ALA A 59 -8.87 4.35 8.88
CA ALA A 59 -8.93 2.93 8.51
C ALA A 59 -10.31 2.52 7.97
N TYR A 60 -11.39 3.02 8.59
CA TYR A 60 -12.75 2.83 8.07
C TYR A 60 -12.93 3.48 6.70
N GLY A 61 -12.46 4.73 6.50
CA GLY A 61 -12.53 5.43 5.22
C GLY A 61 -11.90 4.60 4.10
N LYS A 62 -10.64 4.19 4.30
CA LYS A 62 -9.92 3.29 3.38
C LYS A 62 -10.70 2.01 3.07
N ALA A 63 -11.23 1.35 4.10
CA ALA A 63 -11.96 0.10 3.91
C ALA A 63 -13.26 0.32 3.12
N LEU A 64 -14.02 1.37 3.44
CA LEU A 64 -15.26 1.72 2.75
C LEU A 64 -15.01 2.10 1.29
N TYR A 65 -13.93 2.83 1.01
CA TYR A 65 -13.51 3.16 -0.35
C TYR A 65 -13.23 1.91 -1.18
N ARG A 66 -12.53 0.91 -0.62
CA ARG A 66 -12.29 -0.38 -1.28
C ARG A 66 -13.61 -1.09 -1.63
N GLU A 67 -14.59 -1.08 -0.73
CA GLU A 67 -15.90 -1.67 -1.01
C GLU A 67 -16.68 -0.89 -2.07
N TRP A 68 -16.56 0.43 -2.09
CA TRP A 68 -17.16 1.28 -3.11
C TRP A 68 -16.54 1.02 -4.49
N GLN A 69 -15.22 0.95 -4.61
CA GLN A 69 -14.53 0.61 -5.86
C GLN A 69 -14.99 -0.75 -6.40
N ARG A 70 -15.06 -1.78 -5.54
CA ARG A 70 -15.58 -3.09 -5.92
C ARG A 70 -17.04 -3.04 -6.39
N PHE A 71 -17.85 -2.19 -5.76
CA PHE A 71 -19.26 -2.04 -6.11
C PHE A 71 -19.46 -1.36 -7.47
N VAL A 72 -18.73 -0.28 -7.76
CA VAL A 72 -18.86 0.46 -9.03
C VAL A 72 -18.19 -0.23 -10.21
N GLY A 73 -17.44 -1.31 -9.97
CA GLY A 73 -16.77 -2.07 -11.01
C GLY A 73 -15.61 -1.32 -11.67
N GLU A 74 -15.15 -0.21 -11.07
CA GLU A 74 -13.87 0.36 -11.45
C GLU A 74 -12.77 -0.60 -11.00
N ALA A 75 -11.84 -0.89 -11.90
CA ALA A 75 -10.68 -1.71 -11.57
C ALA A 75 -10.02 -1.11 -10.34
N VAL A 76 -10.01 -1.87 -9.23
CA VAL A 76 -9.31 -1.51 -8.01
C VAL A 76 -7.84 -1.40 -8.41
N GLN A 77 -7.38 -0.19 -8.71
CA GLN A 77 -5.96 0.11 -8.62
C GLN A 77 -5.72 0.08 -7.12
N ASP A 78 -5.33 -1.11 -6.63
CA ASP A 78 -4.73 -1.26 -5.32
C ASP A 78 -3.58 -0.26 -5.30
N GLU A 79 -3.82 0.91 -4.73
CA GLU A 79 -2.75 1.78 -4.31
C GLU A 79 -2.15 1.03 -3.12
N PRO A 80 -0.99 0.37 -3.28
CA PRO A 80 -0.38 -0.31 -2.16
C PRO A 80 -0.15 0.77 -1.13
N GLU A 81 -0.78 0.54 0.01
CA GLU A 81 -0.73 1.33 1.23
C GLU A 81 0.65 1.95 1.36
N GLN A 82 0.72 3.27 1.19
CA GLN A 82 1.94 4.06 1.14
C GLN A 82 2.68 3.93 2.48
N ALA A 83 3.38 2.82 2.66
CA ALA A 83 4.62 2.80 3.39
C ALA A 83 5.71 3.20 2.40
N PRO A 84 6.77 3.89 2.83
CA PRO A 84 8.03 3.74 2.13
C PRO A 84 8.38 2.25 2.21
N SER A 85 7.98 1.46 1.21
CA SER A 85 8.36 0.06 1.10
C SER A 85 9.60 0.01 0.23
N ILE A 86 10.63 -0.61 0.79
CA ILE A 86 11.81 -1.00 0.05
C ILE A 86 11.58 -2.43 -0.38
N LEU A 87 11.56 -2.67 -1.68
CA LEU A 87 11.45 -4.01 -2.23
C LEU A 87 12.85 -4.45 -2.70
N VAL A 88 13.33 -5.55 -2.11
CA VAL A 88 14.51 -6.27 -2.60
C VAL A 88 14.02 -7.31 -3.58
N VAL A 89 14.40 -7.15 -4.84
CA VAL A 89 13.88 -7.97 -5.93
C VAL A 89 14.97 -8.93 -6.40
N GLY A 90 14.72 -10.23 -6.26
CA GLY A 90 15.65 -11.25 -6.71
C GLY A 90 15.25 -12.67 -6.35
N PRO A 91 15.85 -13.68 -7.00
CA PRO A 91 15.50 -15.09 -6.83
C PRO A 91 15.93 -15.69 -5.48
N GLY A 92 16.42 -14.88 -4.53
CA GLY A 92 16.92 -15.35 -3.24
C GLY A 92 18.32 -15.99 -3.29
N CYS A 93 19.23 -15.46 -4.13
CA CYS A 93 20.64 -15.87 -4.09
C CYS A 93 21.40 -15.19 -2.92
N ALA A 94 22.58 -15.71 -2.57
CA ALA A 94 23.39 -15.18 -1.46
C ALA A 94 23.69 -13.66 -1.55
N GLN A 95 23.70 -13.09 -2.77
CA GLN A 95 23.87 -11.65 -2.97
C GLN A 95 22.61 -10.85 -2.65
N CYS A 96 21.42 -11.41 -2.87
CA CYS A 96 20.13 -10.78 -2.51
C CYS A 96 19.99 -10.70 -0.99
N ASP A 97 20.33 -11.78 -0.28
CA ASP A 97 20.25 -11.82 1.19
C ASP A 97 21.28 -10.87 1.83
N ALA A 98 22.49 -10.78 1.27
CA ALA A 98 23.51 -9.83 1.73
C ALA A 98 23.06 -8.36 1.51
N LEU A 99 22.39 -8.09 0.38
CA LEU A 99 21.80 -6.79 0.08
C LEU A 99 20.71 -6.43 1.09
N GLU A 100 19.75 -7.34 1.30
CA GLU A 100 18.66 -7.16 2.27
C GLU A 100 19.19 -6.84 3.67
N LYS A 101 20.15 -7.62 4.15
CA LYS A 101 20.78 -7.39 5.45
C LYS A 101 21.47 -6.01 5.52
N THR A 102 22.19 -5.63 4.47
CA THR A 102 22.88 -4.33 4.42
C THR A 102 21.87 -3.18 4.42
N VAL A 103 20.75 -3.32 3.71
CA VAL A 103 19.65 -2.35 3.71
C VAL A 103 19.03 -2.21 5.10
N MET A 104 18.73 -3.33 5.77
CA MET A 104 18.21 -3.31 7.14
C MET A 104 19.18 -2.64 8.13
N GLU A 105 20.49 -2.90 8.01
CA GLU A 105 21.53 -2.23 8.81
C GLU A 105 21.50 -0.71 8.60
N ILE A 106 21.46 -0.24 7.34
CA ILE A 106 21.43 1.18 7.02
C ILE A 106 20.16 1.84 7.54
N LEU A 107 19.00 1.21 7.38
CA LEU A 107 17.73 1.73 7.91
C LEU A 107 17.76 1.85 9.44
N SER A 108 18.35 0.86 10.12
CA SER A 108 18.51 0.86 11.58
C SER A 108 19.45 1.98 12.04
N GLU A 109 20.58 2.18 11.34
CA GLU A 109 21.52 3.28 11.61
C GLU A 109 20.83 4.66 11.49
N GLU A 110 20.03 4.83 10.45
CA GLU A 110 19.36 6.10 10.13
C GLU A 110 18.03 6.29 10.87
N LYS A 111 17.64 5.31 11.71
CA LYS A 111 16.38 5.30 12.50
C LYS A 111 15.13 5.49 11.64
N LEU A 112 15.14 4.91 10.45
CA LEU A 112 14.04 4.99 9.49
C LEU A 112 13.10 3.79 9.67
N ALA A 113 11.84 4.06 10.03
CA ALA A 113 10.79 3.05 10.15
C ALA A 113 10.19 2.76 8.76
N VAL A 114 10.89 1.93 7.99
CA VAL A 114 10.61 1.63 6.58
C VAL A 114 10.52 0.11 6.45
N ASN A 115 9.45 -0.39 5.84
CA ASN A 115 9.30 -1.84 5.64
C ASN A 115 10.19 -2.30 4.48
N VAL A 116 10.85 -3.45 4.68
CA VAL A 116 11.67 -4.11 3.66
C VAL A 116 11.01 -5.43 3.31
N ASP A 117 10.60 -5.58 2.06
CA ASP A 117 9.99 -6.80 1.54
C ASP A 117 10.89 -7.42 0.47
N HIS A 118 10.92 -8.75 0.41
CA HIS A 118 11.72 -9.49 -0.57
C HIS A 118 10.80 -10.12 -1.63
N VAL A 119 10.85 -9.59 -2.85
CA VAL A 119 10.10 -10.11 -3.99
C VAL A 119 10.91 -11.21 -4.68
N ARG A 120 10.48 -12.46 -4.48
CA ARG A 120 11.09 -13.66 -5.09
C ARG A 120 10.28 -14.23 -6.25
N ASP A 121 9.05 -13.75 -6.44
CA ASP A 121 8.14 -14.27 -7.45
C ASP A 121 8.55 -13.77 -8.85
N PRO A 122 8.94 -14.65 -9.78
CA PRO A 122 9.33 -14.26 -11.14
C PRO A 122 8.22 -13.53 -11.92
N VAL A 123 6.93 -13.80 -11.62
CA VAL A 123 5.81 -13.09 -12.25
C VAL A 123 5.80 -11.62 -11.83
N ALA A 124 5.88 -11.36 -10.52
CA ALA A 124 5.95 -10.01 -9.98
C ALA A 124 7.17 -9.23 -10.50
N ILE A 125 8.33 -9.90 -10.65
CA ILE A 125 9.55 -9.29 -11.21
C ILE A 125 9.33 -8.81 -12.66
N GLY A 126 8.65 -9.64 -13.46
CA GLY A 126 8.32 -9.33 -14.85
C GLY A 126 7.36 -8.16 -14.98
N GLU A 127 6.34 -8.10 -14.12
CA GLU A 127 5.37 -7.00 -14.08
C GLU A 127 6.03 -5.66 -13.70
N MET A 128 7.07 -5.70 -12.87
CA MET A 128 7.85 -4.51 -12.50
C MET A 128 8.80 -4.03 -13.61
N GLY A 129 8.93 -4.76 -14.72
CA GLY A 129 9.81 -4.39 -15.84
C GLY A 129 11.31 -4.46 -15.50
N ILE A 130 11.69 -5.21 -14.47
CA ILE A 130 13.08 -5.34 -14.02
C ILE A 130 13.79 -6.39 -14.89
N LEU A 131 14.69 -5.92 -15.75
CA LEU A 131 15.45 -6.77 -16.67
C LEU A 131 16.65 -7.48 -16.03
N GLY A 132 17.10 -7.02 -14.86
CA GLY A 132 18.28 -7.53 -14.18
C GLY A 132 18.10 -7.59 -12.67
N VAL A 133 18.27 -8.78 -12.10
CA VAL A 133 18.26 -9.04 -10.66
C VAL A 133 19.68 -9.35 -10.17
N PRO A 134 20.04 -8.98 -8.94
CA PRO A 134 19.23 -8.32 -7.91
C PRO A 134 18.92 -6.84 -8.23
N ALA A 135 17.75 -6.38 -7.79
CA ALA A 135 17.32 -4.99 -7.92
C ALA A 135 16.76 -4.46 -6.59
N LEU A 136 16.83 -3.15 -6.40
CA LEU A 136 16.25 -2.46 -5.25
C LEU A 136 15.23 -1.44 -5.74
N VAL A 137 14.03 -1.52 -5.19
CA VAL A 137 12.93 -0.61 -5.48
C VAL A 137 12.57 0.11 -4.20
N VAL A 138 12.40 1.43 -4.27
CA VAL A 138 12.02 2.26 -3.13
C VAL A 138 10.80 3.06 -3.53
N LYS A 139 9.70 2.94 -2.78
CA LYS A 139 8.43 3.64 -3.08
C LYS A 139 7.96 3.41 -4.53
N GLY A 140 8.08 2.17 -5.02
CA GLY A 140 7.69 1.79 -6.39
C GLY A 140 8.66 2.23 -7.50
N ARG A 141 9.78 2.91 -7.19
CA ARG A 141 10.79 3.31 -8.17
C ARG A 141 12.04 2.44 -8.08
N VAL A 142 12.50 1.93 -9.22
CA VAL A 142 13.77 1.18 -9.32
C VAL A 142 14.94 2.12 -9.06
N VAL A 143 15.71 1.84 -8.00
CA VAL A 143 16.92 2.58 -7.63
C VAL A 143 18.13 2.02 -8.35
N PHE A 144 18.23 0.69 -8.42
CA PHE A 144 19.21 0.00 -9.25
C PHE A 144 18.70 -1.37 -9.68
N SER A 145 19.26 -1.89 -10.77
CA SER A 145 18.98 -3.22 -11.29
C SER A 145 20.26 -3.90 -11.78
N GLY A 146 20.44 -5.17 -11.45
CA GLY A 146 21.53 -6.04 -11.92
C GLY A 146 22.79 -5.99 -11.07
N ARG A 147 23.48 -4.85 -11.01
CA ARG A 147 24.76 -4.73 -10.27
C ARG A 147 24.52 -4.23 -8.85
N VAL A 148 24.94 -5.03 -7.86
CA VAL A 148 24.93 -4.61 -6.44
C VAL A 148 26.04 -3.57 -6.22
N PRO A 149 25.71 -2.34 -5.80
CA PRO A 149 26.70 -1.32 -5.46
C PRO A 149 27.39 -1.62 -4.11
N LEU A 150 28.53 -0.97 -3.87
CA LEU A 150 29.24 -1.07 -2.59
C LEU A 150 28.40 -0.46 -1.45
N ARG A 151 28.59 -0.90 -0.19
CA ARG A 151 27.82 -0.42 0.98
C ARG A 151 27.70 1.11 1.06
N ALA A 152 28.79 1.83 0.82
CA ALA A 152 28.79 3.31 0.87
C ALA A 152 27.92 3.94 -0.22
N GLU A 153 27.94 3.37 -1.42
CA GLU A 153 27.15 3.82 -2.56
C GLU A 153 25.68 3.43 -2.40
N LEU A 154 25.41 2.21 -1.93
CA LEU A 154 24.07 1.73 -1.58
C LEU A 154 23.39 2.66 -0.56
N LYS A 155 24.10 3.04 0.51
CA LYS A 155 23.60 3.99 1.51
C LYS A 155 23.21 5.33 0.89
N LYS A 156 24.05 5.85 -0.01
CA LYS A 156 23.78 7.12 -0.70
C LYS A 156 22.54 7.02 -1.60
N LEU A 157 22.46 5.98 -2.43
CA LEU A 157 21.34 5.73 -3.32
C LEU A 157 20.03 5.54 -2.56
N LEU A 158 20.07 4.77 -1.46
CA LEU A 158 18.91 4.54 -0.61
C LEU A 158 18.41 5.84 0.03
N LEU A 159 19.32 6.60 0.67
CA LEU A 159 18.97 7.88 1.30
C LEU A 159 18.47 8.91 0.28
N GLN A 160 19.05 8.93 -0.92
CA GLN A 160 18.60 9.79 -2.01
C GLN A 160 17.20 9.39 -2.48
N ALA A 161 16.96 8.11 -2.73
CA ALA A 161 15.64 7.62 -3.14
C ALA A 161 14.55 7.87 -2.10
N LEU A 162 14.90 7.89 -0.81
CA LEU A 162 13.98 8.25 0.26
C LEU A 162 13.71 9.76 0.34
N LYS A 163 14.69 10.60 -0.02
CA LYS A 163 14.65 12.08 0.04
C LYS A 163 14.10 12.76 -1.22
N ASP A 164 14.23 12.18 -2.41
CA ASP A 164 13.80 12.74 -3.72
C ASP A 164 12.25 12.85 -3.89
N VAL A 165 11.51 12.94 -2.77
CA VAL A 165 10.05 13.16 -2.71
C VAL A 165 9.75 14.43 -1.90
N GLN A 166 10.56 15.49 -2.09
CA GLN A 166 10.25 16.84 -1.62
C GLN A 166 10.11 17.78 -2.81
#